data_AF-A0A945J4P4-F1
#
_entry.id   AF-A0A945J4P4-F1
#
_cell.length_a   1.000
_cell.length_b   1.000
_cell.length_c   1.000
_cell.angle_alpha   90.00
_cell.angle_beta   90.00
_cell.angle_gamma   90.00
#
_symmetry.space_group_name_H-M   'P 1'
#
loop_
_entity.id
_entity.type
_entity.pdbx_description
1 polymer ?
#
loop_
_entity_poly.entity_id
_entity_poly.type
_entity_poly.pdbx_seq_one_letter_code
_entity_poly.pdbx_strand_id
1 'polypeptide(L)'
;MPKIKVRTKDQKVYENIVEAYEKTIIIQKQKRLTYGRWDFVVFGQSDNNETVLREGFAEQASIERVPIYIASLAQPGLTNVNGIPIEEFIEQDIPDKYKGLEIIHVDPLRPLSITKTEIIPGTSRAPDEIHKDYEEANTAIIQAPHESDWMIAVMKYLSECDRAFPDAVQEAFTGRSALPADFLSLAKTKPSSNQLN
;
A
#
# COMPACT_ATOMS: atom_id res chain seq x y z
N MET A 1 13.88 -1.74 3.96
CA MET A 1 12.79 -0.77 4.17
C MET A 1 12.01 -0.65 2.87
N PRO A 2 10.67 -0.80 2.86
CA PRO A 2 9.91 -0.67 1.62
C PRO A 2 9.86 0.81 1.24
N LYS A 3 10.82 1.22 0.41
CA LYS A 3 10.69 2.37 -0.48
C LYS A 3 9.78 1.90 -1.60
N ILE A 4 8.80 2.72 -1.99
CA ILE A 4 7.96 2.44 -3.16
C ILE A 4 8.88 2.00 -4.32
N LYS A 5 8.64 0.81 -4.88
CA LYS A 5 9.47 0.26 -5.96
C LYS A 5 9.02 0.85 -7.30
N VAL A 6 9.37 2.10 -7.56
CA VAL A 6 9.19 2.70 -8.90
C VAL A 6 10.42 2.38 -9.75
N ARG A 7 10.22 1.88 -10.97
CA ARG A 7 11.30 1.66 -11.95
C ARG A 7 11.14 2.65 -13.10
N THR A 8 12.16 3.46 -13.32
CA THR A 8 12.28 4.31 -14.50
C THR A 8 13.63 4.06 -15.17
N LYS A 9 13.70 4.26 -16.48
CA LYS A 9 14.96 4.25 -17.24
C LYS A 9 15.62 5.64 -17.27
N ASP A 10 14.89 6.67 -16.85
CA ASP A 10 15.33 8.06 -16.82
C ASP A 10 15.73 8.46 -15.40
N GLN A 11 17.00 8.80 -15.23
CA GLN A 11 17.59 9.22 -13.95
C GLN A 11 16.94 10.49 -13.40
N LYS A 12 16.55 11.44 -14.26
CA LYS A 12 15.89 12.68 -13.84
C LYS A 12 14.51 12.41 -13.26
N VAL A 13 13.77 11.48 -13.86
CA VAL A 13 12.47 11.04 -13.33
C VAL A 13 12.66 10.37 -11.96
N TYR A 14 13.72 9.58 -11.78
CA TYR A 14 14.03 8.95 -10.49
C TYR A 14 14.31 10.01 -9.40
N GLU A 15 15.13 11.01 -9.71
CA GLU A 15 15.44 12.11 -8.79
C GLU A 15 14.19 12.90 -8.41
N ASN A 16 13.32 13.22 -9.37
CA ASN A 16 12.04 13.89 -9.11
C ASN A 16 11.13 13.06 -8.18
N ILE A 17 11.06 11.74 -8.37
CA ILE A 17 10.27 10.85 -7.49
C ILE A 17 10.84 10.85 -6.07
N VAL A 18 12.17 10.77 -5.92
CA VAL A 18 12.82 10.79 -4.61
C VAL A 18 12.58 12.12 -3.92
N GLU A 19 12.75 13.24 -4.63
CA GLU A 19 12.50 14.58 -4.10
C GLU A 19 11.04 14.75 -3.67
N ALA A 20 10.09 14.35 -4.53
CA ALA A 20 8.66 14.38 -4.23
C ALA A 20 8.34 13.56 -2.96
N TYR A 21 8.91 12.36 -2.86
CA TYR A 21 8.73 11.48 -1.70
C TYR A 21 9.30 12.11 -0.43
N GLU A 22 10.53 12.61 -0.46
CA GLU A 22 11.19 13.16 0.72
C GLU A 22 10.50 14.44 1.21
N LYS A 23 10.12 15.34 0.30
CA LYS A 23 9.48 16.62 0.62
C LYS A 23 7.99 16.54 0.91
N THR A 24 7.33 15.41 0.65
CA THR A 24 5.92 15.19 1.04
C THR A 24 5.77 15.25 2.56
N ILE A 25 4.76 15.99 3.04
CA ILE A 25 4.39 16.11 4.45
C ILE A 25 3.04 15.42 4.68
N ILE A 26 2.99 14.46 5.60
CA ILE A 26 1.73 13.86 6.06
C ILE A 26 1.31 14.60 7.32
N ILE A 27 0.32 15.48 7.19
CA ILE A 27 -0.17 16.34 8.28
C ILE A 27 -1.04 15.52 9.24
N GLN A 28 -1.94 14.72 8.69
CA GLN A 28 -2.85 13.86 9.43
C GLN A 28 -2.93 12.49 8.76
N LYS A 29 -2.94 11.42 9.55
CA LYS A 29 -3.33 10.07 9.10
C LYS A 29 -4.79 9.83 9.46
N GLN A 30 -5.46 8.94 8.75
CA GLN A 30 -6.80 8.49 9.16
C GLN A 30 -6.81 8.01 10.61
N LYS A 31 -7.79 8.49 11.38
CA LYS A 31 -7.93 8.24 12.81
C LYS A 31 -8.48 6.84 13.10
N ARG A 32 -9.28 6.29 12.18
CA ARG A 32 -9.91 4.97 12.24
C ARG A 32 -9.61 4.20 10.96
N LEU A 33 -9.22 2.95 11.11
CA LEU A 33 -8.98 2.05 9.98
C LEU A 33 -10.32 1.57 9.41
N THR A 34 -10.54 1.84 8.13
CA THR A 34 -11.57 1.16 7.33
C THR A 34 -10.90 -0.01 6.62
N TYR A 35 -11.45 -1.22 6.74
CA TYR A 35 -10.82 -2.40 6.17
C TYR A 35 -10.62 -2.25 4.66
N GLY A 36 -9.36 -2.35 4.22
CA GLY A 36 -8.99 -2.28 2.81
C GLY A 36 -9.20 -0.91 2.15
N ARG A 37 -9.48 0.17 2.89
CA ARG A 37 -9.76 1.49 2.31
C ARG A 37 -9.02 2.61 3.05
N TRP A 38 -8.33 3.44 2.28
CA TRP A 38 -7.60 4.60 2.74
C TRP A 38 -8.12 5.88 2.08
N ASP A 39 -8.86 6.68 2.81
CA ASP A 39 -9.37 7.97 2.34
C ASP A 39 -8.31 9.05 2.57
N PHE A 40 -8.09 9.88 1.56
CA PHE A 40 -7.09 10.93 1.60
C PHE A 40 -7.57 12.22 0.96
N VAL A 41 -6.94 13.29 1.42
CA VAL A 41 -6.95 14.62 0.83
C VAL A 41 -5.50 14.99 0.61
N VAL A 42 -5.16 15.25 -0.65
CA VAL A 42 -3.81 15.66 -1.04
C VAL A 42 -3.85 17.01 -1.73
N PHE A 43 -2.95 17.91 -1.33
CA PHE A 43 -2.85 19.23 -1.94
C PHE A 43 -1.40 19.64 -2.20
N GLY A 44 -1.23 20.47 -3.21
CA GLY A 44 0.07 21.07 -3.57
C GLY A 44 -0.15 22.39 -4.30
N GLN A 45 0.88 23.25 -4.27
CA GLN A 45 0.89 24.46 -5.07
C GLN A 45 1.16 24.10 -6.54
N SER A 46 0.53 24.86 -7.44
CA SER A 46 0.84 24.87 -8.87
C SER A 46 1.75 26.05 -9.21
N ASP A 47 2.35 26.00 -10.40
CA ASP A 47 3.15 27.10 -10.96
C ASP A 47 2.39 28.44 -11.09
N ASN A 48 1.06 28.40 -11.14
CA ASN A 48 0.20 29.58 -11.25
C ASN A 48 -0.14 30.22 -9.89
N ASN A 49 0.52 29.80 -8.81
CA ASN A 49 0.18 30.19 -7.45
C ASN A 49 -1.29 29.86 -7.14
N GLU A 50 -1.73 28.67 -7.51
CA GLU A 50 -3.02 28.08 -7.14
C GLU A 50 -2.77 26.81 -6.34
N THR A 51 -3.58 26.56 -5.31
CA THR A 51 -3.56 25.29 -4.57
C THR A 51 -4.53 24.32 -5.23
N VAL A 52 -4.03 23.18 -5.68
CA VAL A 52 -4.88 22.10 -6.19
C VAL A 52 -5.10 21.10 -5.08
N LEU A 53 -6.37 20.92 -4.69
CA LEU A 53 -6.82 19.99 -3.67
C LEU A 53 -7.50 18.81 -4.34
N ARG A 54 -7.11 17.58 -3.97
CA ARG A 54 -7.71 16.35 -4.48
C ARG A 54 -8.19 15.50 -3.31
N GLU A 55 -9.47 15.21 -3.32
CA GLU A 55 -10.08 14.23 -2.42
C GLU A 55 -10.16 12.89 -3.16
N GLY A 56 -9.80 11.82 -2.47
CA GLY A 56 -9.75 10.51 -3.08
C GLY A 56 -9.62 9.39 -2.08
N PHE A 57 -9.46 8.18 -2.60
CA PHE A 57 -9.22 7.00 -1.80
C PHE A 57 -8.35 5.98 -2.53
N ALA A 58 -7.67 5.15 -1.76
CA ALA A 58 -7.07 3.91 -2.22
C ALA A 58 -7.88 2.76 -1.63
N GLU A 59 -8.31 1.81 -2.47
CA GLU A 59 -9.06 0.65 -2.02
C GLU A 59 -8.35 -0.63 -2.49
N GLN A 60 -8.19 -1.59 -1.59
CA GLN A 60 -7.60 -2.87 -1.91
C GLN A 60 -8.55 -3.68 -2.79
N ALA A 61 -8.08 -4.02 -3.98
CA ALA A 61 -8.83 -4.84 -4.91
C ALA A 61 -9.11 -6.22 -4.30
N SER A 62 -10.29 -6.78 -4.57
CA SER A 62 -10.69 -8.10 -4.09
C SER A 62 -11.51 -8.87 -5.11
N ILE A 63 -11.46 -10.20 -5.05
CA ILE A 63 -12.34 -11.12 -5.79
C ILE A 63 -13.15 -11.89 -4.75
N GLU A 64 -14.48 -11.84 -4.83
CA GLU A 64 -15.38 -12.52 -3.87
C GLU A 64 -15.03 -12.29 -2.39
N ARG A 65 -14.51 -11.08 -2.06
CA ARG A 65 -14.02 -10.63 -0.73
C ARG A 65 -12.62 -11.09 -0.34
N VAL A 66 -11.88 -11.74 -1.24
CA VAL A 66 -10.48 -12.11 -1.01
C VAL A 66 -9.57 -11.00 -1.54
N PRO A 67 -8.70 -10.40 -0.70
CA PRO A 67 -7.78 -9.36 -1.14
C PRO A 67 -6.81 -9.86 -2.20
N ILE A 68 -6.55 -9.03 -3.21
CA ILE A 68 -5.59 -9.30 -4.27
C ILE A 68 -4.22 -8.77 -3.85
N TYR A 69 -3.21 -9.63 -3.98
CA TYR A 69 -1.80 -9.27 -3.82
C TYR A 69 -1.02 -9.56 -5.11
N ILE A 70 0.01 -8.76 -5.34
CA ILE A 70 1.03 -9.01 -6.36
C ILE A 70 2.24 -9.64 -5.67
N ALA A 71 2.49 -10.91 -5.98
CA ALA A 71 3.68 -11.62 -5.52
C ALA A 71 4.78 -11.57 -6.58
N SER A 72 6.01 -11.26 -6.16
CA SER A 72 7.21 -11.33 -7.01
C SER A 72 8.04 -12.56 -6.65
N LEU A 73 8.34 -13.39 -7.64
CA LEU A 73 9.21 -14.56 -7.52
C LEU A 73 10.61 -14.23 -8.04
N ALA A 74 11.64 -14.70 -7.31
CA ALA A 74 13.03 -14.63 -7.76
C ALA A 74 13.78 -15.93 -7.41
N GLN A 75 14.90 -16.15 -8.13
CA GLN A 75 15.85 -17.18 -7.73
C GLN A 75 16.63 -16.72 -6.49
N PRO A 76 16.90 -17.64 -5.53
CA PRO A 76 17.71 -17.33 -4.36
C PRO A 76 19.05 -16.72 -4.74
N GLY A 77 19.45 -15.65 -4.04
CA GLY A 77 20.72 -14.96 -4.26
C GLY A 77 20.76 -13.99 -5.44
N LEU A 78 19.69 -13.87 -6.25
CA LEU A 78 19.63 -12.87 -7.33
C LEU A 78 19.28 -11.46 -6.82
N THR A 79 18.71 -11.36 -5.63
CA THR A 79 18.35 -10.09 -5.00
C THR A 79 18.86 -10.06 -3.55
N ASN A 80 19.18 -8.87 -3.03
CA ASN A 80 19.59 -8.67 -1.63
C ASN A 80 18.40 -8.71 -0.65
N VAL A 81 17.28 -9.33 -1.04
CA VAL A 81 16.05 -9.41 -0.25
C VAL A 81 15.83 -10.86 0.13
N ASN A 82 15.79 -11.15 1.43
CA ASN A 82 15.42 -12.49 1.92
C ASN A 82 13.95 -12.74 1.55
N GLY A 83 13.68 -13.79 0.78
CA GLY A 83 12.31 -14.20 0.46
C GLY A 83 11.84 -15.37 1.29
N ILE A 84 10.56 -15.73 1.12
CA ILE A 84 9.96 -16.92 1.72
C ILE A 84 9.91 -18.02 0.65
N PRO A 85 10.38 -19.25 0.93
CA PRO A 85 10.30 -20.37 -0.02
C PRO A 85 8.87 -20.62 -0.51
N ILE A 86 8.70 -20.91 -1.80
CA ILE A 86 7.37 -21.20 -2.38
C ILE A 86 6.70 -22.43 -1.74
N GLU A 87 7.50 -23.32 -1.17
CA GLU A 87 7.09 -24.50 -0.41
C GLU A 87 6.27 -24.16 0.84
N GLU A 88 6.39 -22.93 1.38
CA GLU A 88 5.57 -22.48 2.51
C GLU A 88 4.16 -22.05 2.07
N PHE A 89 3.91 -21.85 0.77
CA PHE A 89 2.63 -21.38 0.23
C PHE A 89 1.84 -22.45 -0.51
N ILE A 90 2.53 -23.41 -1.12
CA ILE A 90 1.92 -24.47 -1.91
C ILE A 90 2.12 -25.78 -1.16
N GLU A 91 1.05 -26.25 -0.52
CA GLU A 91 1.12 -27.46 0.33
C GLU A 91 1.40 -28.74 -0.49
N GLN A 92 1.08 -28.79 -1.78
CA GLN A 92 1.18 -30.01 -2.62
C GLN A 92 1.51 -29.69 -4.09
N ASP A 93 2.23 -30.61 -4.75
CA ASP A 93 2.49 -30.63 -6.20
C ASP A 93 3.31 -29.45 -6.76
N ILE A 94 4.44 -29.12 -6.12
CA ILE A 94 5.43 -28.18 -6.68
C ILE A 94 6.35 -28.95 -7.64
N PRO A 95 6.39 -28.63 -8.95
CA PRO A 95 7.29 -29.26 -9.90
C PRO A 95 8.76 -29.05 -9.51
N ASP A 96 9.62 -30.07 -9.69
CA ASP A 96 11.04 -30.03 -9.29
C ASP A 96 11.81 -28.82 -9.86
N LYS A 97 11.46 -28.38 -11.06
CA LYS A 97 12.06 -27.19 -11.72
C LYS A 97 11.78 -25.85 -11.02
N TYR A 98 10.82 -25.81 -10.10
CA TYR A 98 10.42 -24.62 -9.35
C TYR A 98 10.77 -24.71 -7.86
N LYS A 99 11.38 -25.83 -7.42
CA LYS A 99 11.86 -26.00 -6.05
C LYS A 99 12.96 -24.99 -5.74
N GLY A 100 12.91 -24.42 -4.54
CA GLY A 100 13.85 -23.41 -4.09
C GLY A 100 13.63 -22.02 -4.70
N LEU A 101 12.47 -21.75 -5.33
CA LEU A 101 12.09 -20.37 -5.62
C LEU A 101 11.65 -19.65 -4.35
N GLU A 102 11.98 -18.37 -4.27
CA GLU A 102 11.58 -17.52 -3.14
C GLU A 102 10.61 -16.44 -3.61
N ILE A 103 9.53 -16.27 -2.84
CA ILE A 103 8.66 -15.09 -2.93
C ILE A 103 9.36 -13.98 -2.15
N ILE A 104 9.83 -12.97 -2.87
CA ILE A 104 10.66 -11.89 -2.32
C ILE A 104 9.86 -10.63 -1.98
N HIS A 105 8.59 -10.57 -2.38
CA HIS A 105 7.74 -9.40 -2.21
C HIS A 105 6.28 -9.74 -2.44
N VAL A 106 5.41 -9.28 -1.54
CA VAL A 106 3.96 -9.35 -1.71
C VAL A 106 3.36 -8.01 -1.33
N ASP A 107 2.78 -7.34 -2.33
CA ASP A 107 2.14 -6.03 -2.16
C ASP A 107 0.65 -6.10 -2.46
N PRO A 108 -0.21 -5.50 -1.62
CA PRO A 108 -1.63 -5.41 -1.89
C PRO A 108 -1.89 -4.50 -3.11
N LEU A 109 -2.75 -4.97 -4.03
CA LEU A 109 -3.15 -4.15 -5.17
C LEU A 109 -4.15 -3.09 -4.73
N ARG A 110 -3.72 -1.81 -4.71
CA ARG A 110 -4.56 -0.68 -4.28
C ARG A 110 -4.63 0.41 -5.34
N PRO A 111 -5.58 0.36 -6.28
CA PRO A 111 -5.81 1.45 -7.22
C PRO A 111 -6.15 2.76 -6.50
N LEU A 112 -5.61 3.88 -6.97
CA LEU A 112 -5.92 5.21 -6.48
C LEU A 112 -7.08 5.81 -7.29
N SER A 113 -8.08 6.37 -6.60
CA SER A 113 -9.22 7.04 -7.21
C SER A 113 -9.34 8.48 -6.68
N ILE A 114 -9.49 9.45 -7.57
CA ILE A 114 -9.83 10.84 -7.22
C ILE A 114 -11.33 11.03 -7.41
N THR A 115 -12.02 11.44 -6.35
CA THR A 115 -13.46 11.70 -6.37
C THR A 115 -13.77 13.15 -6.62
N LYS A 116 -12.90 14.06 -6.17
CA LYS A 116 -13.09 15.50 -6.33
C LYS A 116 -11.74 16.20 -6.49
N THR A 117 -11.70 17.17 -7.40
CA THR A 117 -10.58 18.09 -7.58
C THR A 117 -11.10 19.51 -7.45
N GLU A 118 -10.43 20.32 -6.64
CA GLU A 118 -10.76 21.73 -6.41
C GLU A 118 -9.50 22.57 -6.64
N ILE A 119 -9.64 23.67 -7.39
CA ILE A 119 -8.55 24.62 -7.65
C ILE A 119 -8.85 25.88 -6.84
N ILE A 120 -7.94 26.22 -5.93
CA ILE A 120 -8.10 27.32 -4.99
C ILE A 120 -7.08 28.41 -5.34
N PRO A 121 -7.48 29.65 -5.63
CA PRO A 121 -6.55 30.75 -5.91
C PRO A 121 -5.58 30.97 -4.74
N GLY A 122 -4.27 31.13 -4.99
CA GLY A 122 -3.22 31.12 -3.95
C GLY A 122 -3.19 32.30 -2.98
N THR A 123 -4.21 33.14 -2.97
CA THR A 123 -4.48 34.11 -1.90
C THR A 123 -5.52 33.64 -0.89
N SER A 124 -6.14 32.47 -1.09
CA SER A 124 -7.43 32.17 -0.45
C SER A 124 -7.51 30.94 0.47
N ARG A 125 -6.51 30.04 0.52
CA ARG A 125 -6.43 28.99 1.56
C ARG A 125 -5.00 28.67 1.96
N ALA A 126 -4.67 28.87 3.23
CA ALA A 126 -3.44 28.36 3.83
C ALA A 126 -3.55 26.84 4.09
N PRO A 127 -2.43 26.10 4.19
CA PRO A 127 -2.43 24.70 4.65
C PRO A 127 -3.21 24.50 5.95
N ASP A 128 -3.21 25.50 6.83
CA ASP A 128 -3.93 25.51 8.10
C ASP A 128 -5.46 25.49 7.92
N GLU A 129 -5.99 26.14 6.88
CA GLU A 129 -7.43 26.14 6.60
C GLU A 129 -7.87 24.79 6.04
N ILE A 130 -7.10 24.21 5.12
CA ILE A 130 -7.36 22.85 4.61
C ILE A 130 -7.27 21.85 5.75
N HIS A 131 -6.29 21.99 6.65
CA HIS A 131 -6.22 21.14 7.84
C HIS A 131 -7.49 21.24 8.67
N LYS A 132 -7.95 22.45 8.98
CA LYS A 132 -9.16 22.69 9.77
C LYS A 132 -10.42 22.11 9.13
N ASP A 133 -10.54 22.19 7.80
CA ASP A 133 -11.71 21.69 7.07
C ASP A 133 -11.85 20.15 7.15
N TYR A 134 -10.73 19.43 7.28
CA TYR A 134 -10.70 17.96 7.32
C TYR A 134 -10.22 17.39 8.67
N GLU A 135 -9.99 18.22 9.68
CA GLU A 135 -9.49 17.80 11.00
C GLU A 135 -10.43 16.77 11.64
N GLU A 136 -11.74 16.99 11.59
CA GLU A 136 -12.74 16.08 12.15
C GLU A 136 -13.07 14.88 11.23
N ALA A 137 -12.65 14.93 9.97
CA ALA A 137 -12.88 13.85 9.02
C ALA A 137 -11.95 12.66 9.28
N ASN A 138 -12.43 11.44 9.07
CA ASN A 138 -11.59 10.25 9.05
C ASN A 138 -10.81 10.13 7.73
N THR A 139 -10.03 11.14 7.38
CA THR A 139 -9.28 11.23 6.13
C THR A 139 -7.83 11.61 6.42
N ALA A 140 -6.89 11.11 5.62
CA ALA A 140 -5.52 11.55 5.68
C ALA A 140 -5.37 12.92 5.02
N ILE A 141 -4.55 13.80 5.57
CA ILE A 141 -4.27 15.13 5.01
C ILE A 141 -2.79 15.16 4.64
N ILE A 142 -2.52 15.33 3.35
CA ILE A 142 -1.20 15.17 2.75
C ILE A 142 -0.85 16.41 1.95
N GLN A 143 0.30 17.01 2.24
CA GLN A 143 0.85 18.11 1.48
C GLN A 143 1.95 17.58 0.55
N ALA A 144 1.71 17.66 -0.75
CA ALA A 144 2.69 17.39 -1.78
C ALA A 144 3.55 18.64 -2.04
N PRO A 145 4.83 18.48 -2.43
CA PRO A 145 5.70 19.61 -2.72
C PRO A 145 5.24 20.43 -3.93
N HIS A 146 4.68 19.76 -4.95
CA HIS A 146 3.99 20.36 -6.08
C HIS A 146 2.70 19.59 -6.37
N GLU A 147 1.72 20.23 -7.00
CA GLU A 147 0.42 19.59 -7.28
C GLU A 147 0.56 18.33 -8.15
N SER A 148 1.53 18.30 -9.06
CA SER A 148 1.80 17.15 -9.95
C SER A 148 2.29 15.92 -9.19
N ASP A 149 2.83 16.10 -8.00
CA ASP A 149 3.47 15.04 -7.20
C ASP A 149 2.48 14.31 -6.28
N TRP A 150 1.19 14.65 -6.38
CA TRP A 150 0.13 14.12 -5.51
C TRP A 150 0.15 12.60 -5.40
N MET A 151 0.42 11.89 -6.51
CA MET A 151 0.44 10.42 -6.53
C MET A 151 1.57 9.88 -5.66
N ILE A 152 2.78 10.44 -5.80
CA ILE A 152 3.95 10.01 -5.00
C ILE A 152 3.71 10.31 -3.52
N ALA A 153 3.08 11.45 -3.23
CA ALA A 153 2.72 11.83 -1.87
C ALA A 153 1.74 10.85 -1.22
N VAL A 154 0.69 10.45 -1.95
CA VAL A 154 -0.28 9.44 -1.50
C VAL A 154 0.39 8.07 -1.33
N MET A 155 1.26 7.66 -2.26
CA MET A 155 1.97 6.39 -2.14
C MET A 155 2.90 6.35 -0.92
N LYS A 156 3.52 7.47 -0.55
CA LYS A 156 4.29 7.57 0.71
C LYS A 156 3.39 7.35 1.92
N TYR A 157 2.22 7.97 1.93
CA TYR A 157 1.25 7.77 3.00
C TYR A 157 0.84 6.29 3.12
N LEU A 158 0.55 5.62 2.00
CA LEU A 158 0.20 4.20 2.00
C LEU A 158 1.34 3.31 2.50
N SER A 159 2.58 3.56 2.08
CA SER A 159 3.73 2.78 2.56
C SER A 159 3.98 2.98 4.05
N GLU A 160 3.72 4.17 4.58
CA GLU A 160 3.76 4.42 6.03
C GLU A 160 2.63 3.70 6.78
N CYS A 161 1.45 3.57 6.16
CA CYS A 161 0.34 2.80 6.74
C CYS A 161 0.68 1.31 6.79
N ASP A 162 1.23 0.75 5.72
CA ASP A 162 1.62 -0.67 5.66
C ASP A 162 2.70 -1.01 6.68
N ARG A 163 3.61 -0.06 6.94
CA ARG A 163 4.63 -0.25 7.99
C ARG A 163 4.02 -0.18 9.40
N ALA A 164 2.98 0.62 9.60
CA ALA A 164 2.36 0.80 10.91
C ALA A 164 1.32 -0.28 11.24
N PHE A 165 0.63 -0.78 10.21
CA PHE A 165 -0.44 -1.76 10.29
C PHE A 165 -0.28 -2.79 9.17
N PRO A 166 0.79 -3.60 9.21
CA PRO A 166 0.96 -4.67 8.24
C PRO A 166 -0.21 -5.66 8.37
N ASP A 167 -0.78 -6.08 7.25
CA ASP A 167 -1.73 -7.19 7.28
C ASP A 167 -1.00 -8.52 7.50
N ALA A 168 -1.73 -9.58 7.82
CA ALA A 168 -1.11 -10.87 8.15
C ALA A 168 -0.27 -11.47 7.01
N VAL A 169 -0.58 -11.12 5.75
CA VAL A 169 0.24 -11.50 4.59
C VAL A 169 1.55 -10.71 4.61
N GLN A 170 1.50 -9.39 4.77
CA GLN A 170 2.69 -8.53 4.88
C GLN A 170 3.54 -8.83 6.12
N GLU A 171 2.93 -9.20 7.25
CA GLU A 171 3.63 -9.62 8.47
C GLU A 171 4.50 -10.86 8.22
N ALA A 172 4.00 -11.84 7.47
CA ALA A 172 4.76 -13.04 7.10
C ALA A 172 6.07 -12.68 6.37
N PHE A 173 6.05 -11.66 5.50
CA PHE A 173 7.22 -11.22 4.74
C PHE A 173 8.17 -10.28 5.50
N THR A 174 7.75 -9.68 6.62
CA THR A 174 8.58 -8.70 7.36
C THR A 174 9.40 -9.32 8.50
N GLY A 175 9.26 -10.62 8.76
CA GLY A 175 10.19 -11.37 9.61
C GLY A 175 10.00 -11.18 11.11
N ARG A 176 8.74 -11.07 11.59
CA ARG A 176 8.41 -11.27 13.01
C ARG A 176 7.35 -12.36 13.16
N SER A 177 7.73 -13.39 13.90
CA SER A 177 6.97 -14.60 14.24
C SER A 177 7.06 -15.71 13.19
N ALA A 178 7.52 -16.87 13.67
CA ALA A 178 7.19 -18.15 13.07
C ALA A 178 5.71 -18.14 12.68
N LEU A 179 5.42 -18.49 11.43
CA LEU A 179 4.05 -18.73 10.97
C LEU A 179 3.39 -19.66 12.00
N PRO A 180 2.25 -19.27 12.62
CA PRO A 180 1.40 -20.26 13.24
C PRO A 180 1.06 -21.27 12.15
N ALA A 181 1.28 -22.56 12.41
CA ALA A 181 1.10 -23.66 11.44
C ALA A 181 -0.32 -23.74 10.82
N ASP A 182 -1.23 -22.87 11.25
CA ASP A 182 -2.64 -22.81 10.85
C ASP A 182 -3.01 -21.60 9.96
N PHE A 183 -2.07 -20.73 9.55
CA PHE A 183 -2.40 -19.48 8.82
C PHE A 183 -3.12 -19.71 7.49
N LEU A 184 -2.81 -20.80 6.77
CA LEU A 184 -3.51 -21.22 5.55
C LEU A 184 -4.47 -22.39 5.77
N SER A 185 -4.66 -22.83 7.02
CA SER A 185 -5.66 -23.84 7.32
C SER A 185 -7.05 -23.20 7.19
N LEU A 186 -7.60 -23.24 5.98
CA LEU A 186 -9.04 -23.27 5.80
C LEU A 186 -9.53 -24.42 6.68
N ALA A 187 -10.08 -24.08 7.84
CA ALA A 187 -10.55 -25.02 8.83
C ALA A 187 -11.28 -26.14 8.09
N LYS A 188 -10.68 -27.34 8.10
CA LYS A 188 -11.35 -28.55 7.66
C LYS A 188 -12.52 -28.73 8.61
N THR A 189 -13.67 -28.16 8.29
CA THR A 189 -14.95 -28.71 8.73
C THR A 189 -14.97 -30.13 8.20
N LYS A 190 -14.55 -31.07 9.06
CA LYS A 190 -14.73 -32.50 8.85
C LYS A 190 -16.18 -32.71 8.42
N PRO A 191 -16.45 -33.41 7.30
CA PRO A 191 -17.78 -33.97 7.13
C PRO A 191 -17.99 -34.92 8.33
N SER A 192 -19.05 -34.66 9.09
CA SER A 192 -19.49 -35.53 10.18
C SER A 192 -19.83 -36.91 9.61
N SER A 193 -18.84 -37.78 9.53
CA SER A 193 -19.02 -39.22 9.37
C SER A 193 -19.46 -39.79 10.72
N ASN A 194 -20.74 -39.64 11.04
CA ASN A 194 -21.39 -40.40 12.11
C ASN A 194 -22.89 -40.45 11.82
N GLN A 195 -23.28 -41.28 10.85
CA GLN A 195 -24.50 -42.07 10.92
C GLN A 195 -24.26 -43.40 10.18
N LEU A 196 -23.84 -44.40 10.95
CA LEU A 196 -24.16 -45.79 10.70
C LEU A 196 -24.90 -46.28 11.94
N ASN A 197 -26.21 -46.41 11.80
CA ASN A 197 -27.05 -47.53 12.24
C ASN A 197 -28.44 -47.33 11.65
#